data_AF-A0AAV5AXH8-F1
#
_entry.id   AF-A0AAV5AXH8-F1
#
_cell.length_a   1.000
_cell.length_b   1.000
_cell.length_c   1.000
_cell.angle_alpha   90.00
_cell.angle_beta   90.00
_cell.angle_gamma   90.00
#
_symmetry.space_group_name_H-M   'P 1'
#
loop_
_entity.id
_entity.type
_entity.pdbx_description
1 polymer ?
#
loop_
_entity_poly.entity_id
_entity_poly.type
_entity_poly.pdbx_seq_one_letter_code
_entity_poly.pdbx_strand_id
1 'polypeptide(L)' 'MYKRVVDLKEIIGKTALKFGGKETSWVEIFTDVKGNIITAYPVPAL' A
#
# COMPACT_ATOMS: atom_id res chain seq x y z
N MET A 1 -9.48 12.51 -6.04
CA MET A 1 -8.90 11.36 -5.31
C MET A 1 -7.55 11.09 -5.93
N TYR A 2 -6.51 10.98 -5.11
CA TYR A 2 -5.17 10.67 -5.59
C TYR A 2 -4.76 9.29 -5.06
N LYS A 3 -3.92 8.60 -5.82
CA LYS A 3 -3.30 7.35 -5.40
C LYS A 3 -1.80 7.42 -5.59
N ARG A 4 -1.05 6.81 -4.67
CA ARG A 4 0.40 6.63 -4.80
C ARG A 4 0.82 5.32 -4.15
N VAL A 5 1.90 4.75 -4.67
CA VAL A 5 2.54 3.56 -4.11
C VAL A 5 3.86 4.01 -3.50
N VAL A 6 4.09 3.66 -2.24
CA VAL A 6 5.30 4.05 -1.50
C VAL A 6 5.90 2.84 -0.79
N ASP A 7 7.23 2.83 -0.69
CA ASP A 7 7.98 1.86 0.09
C ASP A 7 8.26 2.43 1.48
N LEU A 8 7.77 1.76 2.51
CA LEU A 8 7.91 2.17 3.90
C LEU A 8 9.22 1.71 4.55
N LYS A 9 10.07 0.98 3.82
CA LYS A 9 11.39 0.49 4.28
C LYS A 9 11.36 -0.48 5.46
N GLU A 10 10.18 -0.90 5.88
CA GLU A 10 9.95 -1.95 6.86
C GLU A 10 8.81 -2.87 6.40
N ILE A 11 8.79 -4.12 6.87
CA ILE A 11 7.73 -5.06 6.54
C ILE A 11 6.45 -4.65 7.26
N ILE A 12 5.42 -4.30 6.49
CA ILE A 12 4.14 -3.81 7.02
C ILE A 12 3.05 -4.89 7.06
N GLY A 13 3.31 -6.05 6.48
CA GLY A 13 2.36 -7.16 6.44
C GLY A 13 2.48 -7.96 5.16
N LYS A 14 1.37 -8.60 4.77
CA LYS A 14 1.30 -9.50 3.62
C LYS A 14 0.40 -8.93 2.53
N THR A 15 0.81 -9.12 1.28
CA THR A 15 -0.03 -8.80 0.10
C THR A 15 -1.29 -9.65 0.09
N ALA A 16 -2.31 -9.24 -0.67
CA ALA A 16 -3.49 -10.08 -0.91
C ALA A 16 -3.12 -11.47 -1.47
N LEU A 17 -3.96 -12.49 -1.18
CA LEU A 17 -3.72 -13.88 -1.62
C LEU A 17 -3.58 -14.03 -3.13
N LYS A 18 -4.27 -13.18 -3.92
CA LYS A 18 -4.13 -13.14 -5.39
C LYS A 18 -2.71 -12.79 -5.87
N PHE A 19 -1.87 -12.26 -4.99
CA PHE A 19 -0.46 -11.96 -5.23
C PHE A 19 0.49 -12.92 -4.49
N GLY A 20 -0.04 -13.99 -3.90
CA GLY A 20 0.74 -15.02 -3.22
C GLY A 20 0.95 -14.79 -1.71
N GLY A 21 0.33 -13.78 -1.10
CA GLY A 21 0.37 -13.63 0.37
C GLY A 21 1.76 -13.35 0.95
N LYS A 22 2.68 -12.83 0.14
CA LYS A 22 4.07 -12.58 0.54
C LYS A 22 4.17 -11.33 1.40
N GLU A 23 5.21 -11.28 2.22
CA GLU A 23 5.54 -10.07 2.97
C GLU A 23 5.87 -8.91 2.03
N THR A 24 5.51 -7.69 2.44
CA THR A 24 5.77 -6.48 1.66
C THR A 24 6.01 -5.27 2.57
N SER A 25 6.85 -4.36 2.08
CA SER A 25 7.03 -3.00 2.62
C SER A 25 6.27 -1.94 1.81
N TRP A 26 5.62 -2.36 0.72
CA TRP A 26 4.97 -1.46 -0.21
C TRP A 26 3.49 -1.31 0.11
N VAL A 27 3.03 -0.07 0.10
CA VAL A 27 1.64 0.29 0.39
C VAL A 27 1.09 1.19 -0.70
N GLU A 28 -0.13 0.90 -1.16
CA GLU A 28 -0.89 1.84 -1.98
C GLU A 28 -1.78 2.69 -1.07
N ILE A 29 -1.65 4.01 -1.19
CA ILE A 29 -2.35 4.99 -0.36
C ILE A 29 -3.32 5.77 -1.24
N PHE A 30 -4.57 5.84 -0.80
CA PHE A 30 -5.62 6.66 -1.39
C PHE A 30 -5.86 7.87 -0.51
N THR A 31 -5.84 9.06 -1.13
CA THR A 31 -6.13 10.31 -0.44
C THR A 31 -7.26 11.10 -1.09
N ASP A 32 -7.93 11.91 -0.28
CA ASP A 32 -8.85 12.93 -0.78
C ASP A 32 -8.09 14.09 -1.46
N VAL A 33 -8.82 15.08 -1.98
CA VAL A 33 -8.20 16.26 -2.62
C VAL A 33 -7.46 17.18 -1.64
N LYS A 34 -7.68 17.03 -0.33
CA LYS A 34 -7.04 17.80 0.74
C LYS A 34 -5.82 17.08 1.34
N GLY A 35 -5.53 15.85 0.89
CA GLY A 35 -4.40 15.05 1.37
C GLY A 35 -4.72 14.14 2.56
N ASN A 36 -5.97 14.05 3.01
CA ASN A 36 -6.35 13.11 4.06
C ASN A 36 -6.31 11.67 3.54
N ILE A 37 -5.82 10.74 4.37
CA ILE A 37 -5.80 9.32 4.03
C ILE A 37 -7.23 8.78 4.13
N ILE A 38 -7.73 8.24 3.03
CA ILE A 38 -9.01 7.52 2.98
C ILE A 38 -8.76 6.06 3.35
N THR A 39 -7.77 5.43 2.69
CA THR A 39 -7.38 4.05 2.97
C THR A 39 -5.95 3.80 2.50
N ALA A 40 -5.32 2.79 3.09
CA ALA A 40 -4.02 2.28 2.69
C ALA A 40 -4.01 0.75 2.84
N TYR A 41 -3.42 0.03 1.89
CA TYR A 41 -3.31 -1.42 1.97
C TYR A 41 -1.99 -1.95 1.37
N PRO A 42 -1.50 -3.10 1.88
CA PRO A 42 -0.27 -3.69 1.39
C PRO A 42 -0.41 -4.16 -0.06
N VAL A 43 0.58 -3.83 -0.89
CA VAL A 43 0.65 -4.24 -2.30
C VAL A 43 1.98 -4.94 -2.60
N PRO A 44 2.06 -5.75 -3.67
CA PRO A 44 3.34 -6.31 -4.10
C PRO A 44 4.37 -5.22 -4.35
N ALA A 45 5.65 -5.55 -4.15
CA ALA A 45 6.74 -4.67 -4.56
C ALA A 45 6.64 -4.36 -6.06
N LEU A 46 6.87 -3.10 -6.42
CA LEU A 46 6.94 -2.63 -7.79
C LEU A 46 8.20 -3.13 -8.51
#